data_AF-A0A2K5FA10-F1
#
_entry.id   AF-A0A2K5FA10-F1
#
_cell.length_a   1.000
_cell.length_b   1.000
_cell.length_c   1.000
_cell.angle_alpha   90.00
_cell.angle_beta   90.00
_cell.angle_gamma   90.00
#
_symmetry.space_group_name_H-M   'P 1'
#
loop_
_entity.id
_entity.type
_entity.pdbx_description
1 polymer ?
#
loop_
_entity_poly.entity_id
_entity_poly.type
_entity_poly.pdbx_seq_one_letter_code
_entity_poly.pdbx_strand_id
1 'polypeptide(L)'
;MKMWLLGLVICLVLWTPHSEGSGGKLTAVDPETKMNVSEIISYWGFPSEEYLVETEDGYILCLNRIPHGRKNHSDKGPKPVVFLQHGLLADSSNWVTNLANSSLGFILADAGFDVWMGNSRGNTWSRKHKTLSVSQDEFWAFSYDEMAKYDLPASISFILNKTGQEQVYYVGHSQGTTIGFIAFSQIPELAKRIKIFFALAPVASVDFCTSPLAKLGRFPDLLIKDLFGDKEFLPQSAFLKWLGTHVCTHVILKELCGNLFFLLCGFNERNLNMSRVDVYTTHSPAGTSVQNMLHWSQAVKFQKFQAFDWGSSAKNYFHYNQSYPPMYNVKDMLVPTAVWSGGHDWLADVYDINILLTQ
;
A
#
# COMPACT_ATOMS: atom_id res chain seq x y z
N MET A 1 -24.55 18.46 -4.39
CA MET A 1 -25.65 17.51 -4.69
C MET A 1 -25.24 16.03 -4.86
N LYS A 2 -23.98 15.63 -4.58
CA LYS A 2 -23.54 14.20 -4.65
C LYS A 2 -23.04 13.59 -3.33
N MET A 3 -22.79 14.39 -2.28
CA MET A 3 -22.56 13.89 -0.90
C MET A 3 -23.83 13.30 -0.27
N TRP A 4 -25.00 13.60 -0.84
CA TRP A 4 -26.25 13.01 -0.38
C TRP A 4 -26.37 11.53 -0.71
N LEU A 5 -25.63 11.00 -1.71
CA LEU A 5 -25.65 9.56 -2.02
C LEU A 5 -24.86 8.73 -0.99
N LEU A 6 -23.72 9.23 -0.49
CA LEU A 6 -23.00 8.58 0.62
C LEU A 6 -23.80 8.68 1.92
N GLY A 7 -24.38 9.86 2.19
CA GLY A 7 -25.30 10.06 3.30
C GLY A 7 -26.56 9.20 3.20
N LEU A 8 -27.10 8.97 2.00
CA LEU A 8 -28.26 8.11 1.76
C LEU A 8 -27.94 6.63 1.95
N VAL A 9 -26.75 6.16 1.55
CA VAL A 9 -26.32 4.78 1.84
C VAL A 9 -26.15 4.58 3.35
N ILE A 10 -25.57 5.55 4.05
CA ILE A 10 -25.44 5.53 5.52
C ILE A 10 -26.82 5.60 6.19
N CYS A 11 -27.74 6.44 5.71
CA CYS A 11 -29.10 6.54 6.22
C CYS A 11 -29.96 5.31 5.89
N LEU A 12 -29.79 4.67 4.73
CA LEU A 12 -30.52 3.43 4.37
C LEU A 12 -30.10 2.25 5.25
N VAL A 13 -28.84 2.21 5.69
CA VAL A 13 -28.37 1.21 6.66
C VAL A 13 -28.88 1.51 8.07
N LEU A 14 -28.93 2.79 8.48
CA LEU A 14 -29.40 3.22 9.80
C LEU A 14 -30.93 3.25 9.96
N TRP A 15 -31.68 3.21 8.87
CA TRP A 15 -33.15 3.34 8.85
C TRP A 15 -33.84 2.08 8.30
N THR A 16 -33.22 0.91 8.46
CA THR A 16 -33.99 -0.32 8.44
C THR A 16 -34.72 -0.44 9.78
N PRO A 17 -36.07 -0.38 9.81
CA PRO A 17 -36.79 -0.77 11.00
C PRO A 17 -36.41 -2.23 11.29
N HIS A 18 -36.33 -2.59 12.58
CA HIS A 18 -36.24 -3.97 13.04
C HIS A 18 -37.35 -4.79 12.37
N SER A 19 -37.00 -5.39 11.24
CA SER A 19 -37.83 -6.28 10.46
C SER A 19 -37.30 -7.67 10.76
N GLU A 20 -37.89 -8.32 11.76
CA GLU A 20 -37.81 -9.77 11.90
C GLU A 20 -38.31 -10.41 10.59
N GLY A 21 -37.40 -10.84 9.71
CA GLY A 21 -37.80 -11.59 8.52
C GLY A 21 -36.95 -11.39 7.27
N SER A 22 -35.70 -11.85 7.30
CA SER A 22 -35.04 -12.54 6.19
C SER A 22 -33.64 -12.94 6.68
N GLY A 23 -33.54 -14.11 7.29
CA GLY A 23 -32.27 -14.68 7.73
C GLY A 23 -31.41 -15.04 6.51
N GLY A 24 -30.68 -14.06 5.99
CA GLY A 24 -29.57 -14.33 5.09
C GLY A 24 -28.57 -15.25 5.82
N LYS A 25 -28.13 -16.34 5.17
CA LYS A 25 -27.12 -17.24 5.75
C LYS A 25 -25.84 -16.44 6.04
N LEU A 26 -25.49 -16.27 7.32
CA LEU A 26 -24.15 -15.85 7.71
C LEU A 26 -23.17 -16.97 7.36
N THR A 27 -22.12 -16.64 6.62
CA THR A 27 -20.93 -17.51 6.57
C THR A 27 -20.12 -17.32 7.85
N ALA A 28 -19.47 -18.38 8.35
CA ALA A 28 -18.55 -18.26 9.47
C ALA A 28 -17.47 -17.20 9.13
N VAL A 29 -17.21 -16.28 10.08
CA VAL A 29 -16.21 -15.22 9.91
C VAL A 29 -14.83 -15.87 9.81
N ASP A 30 -14.06 -15.52 8.79
CA ASP A 30 -12.72 -16.05 8.63
C ASP A 30 -11.84 -15.60 9.82
N PRO A 31 -11.10 -16.51 10.49
CA PRO A 31 -10.28 -16.15 11.65
C PRO A 31 -9.24 -15.06 11.32
N GLU A 32 -8.76 -15.00 10.07
CA GLU A 32 -7.76 -14.03 9.62
C GLU A 32 -8.27 -12.58 9.65
N THR A 33 -9.59 -12.35 9.72
CA THR A 33 -10.16 -11.01 9.90
C THR A 33 -9.74 -10.34 11.22
N LYS A 34 -9.39 -11.13 12.25
CA LYS A 34 -9.04 -10.61 13.58
C LYS A 34 -7.55 -10.69 13.89
N MET A 35 -6.76 -11.18 12.93
CA MET A 35 -5.34 -11.44 13.11
C MET A 35 -4.50 -10.24 12.65
N ASN A 36 -3.37 -9.98 13.28
CA ASN A 36 -2.30 -9.20 12.67
C ASN A 36 -1.55 -10.02 11.61
N VAL A 37 -0.62 -9.40 10.89
CA VAL A 37 0.10 -10.06 9.79
C VAL A 37 0.93 -11.25 10.28
N SER A 38 1.58 -11.15 11.44
CA SER A 38 2.35 -12.25 12.04
C SER A 38 1.48 -13.44 12.47
N GLU A 39 0.29 -13.16 12.99
CA GLU A 39 -0.72 -14.16 13.32
C GLU A 39 -1.24 -14.87 12.07
N ILE A 40 -1.48 -14.14 10.97
CA ILE A 40 -1.86 -14.73 9.67
C ILE A 40 -0.75 -15.67 9.17
N ILE A 41 0.51 -15.22 9.20
CA ILE A 41 1.66 -16.04 8.78
C ILE A 41 1.73 -17.34 9.60
N SER A 42 1.64 -17.21 10.92
CA SER A 42 1.70 -18.34 11.86
C SER A 42 0.51 -19.28 11.72
N TYR A 43 -0.69 -18.75 11.47
CA TYR A 43 -1.92 -19.51 11.22
C TYR A 43 -1.78 -20.45 10.02
N TRP A 44 -1.11 -20.00 8.96
CA TRP A 44 -0.80 -20.83 7.80
C TRP A 44 0.38 -21.80 7.99
N GLY A 45 0.99 -21.83 9.18
CA GLY A 45 2.06 -22.74 9.57
C GLY A 45 3.47 -22.29 9.14
N PHE A 46 3.64 -21.03 8.75
CA PHE A 46 4.95 -20.46 8.41
C PHE A 46 5.62 -19.83 9.63
N PRO A 47 6.96 -19.81 9.70
CA PRO A 47 7.67 -19.01 10.69
C PRO A 47 7.42 -17.51 10.46
N SER A 48 7.20 -16.76 11.54
CA SER A 48 6.97 -15.32 11.50
C SER A 48 7.95 -14.59 12.40
N GLU A 49 8.59 -13.55 11.87
CA GLU A 49 9.43 -12.61 12.64
C GLU A 49 9.00 -11.17 12.34
N GLU A 50 9.10 -10.30 13.34
CA GLU A 50 8.85 -8.86 13.21
C GLU A 50 10.07 -8.05 13.61
N TYR A 51 10.32 -6.96 12.91
CA TYR A 51 11.44 -6.07 13.16
C TYR A 51 11.01 -4.62 13.11
N LEU A 52 11.43 -3.85 14.12
CA LEU A 52 11.25 -2.41 14.13
C LEU A 52 12.49 -1.73 13.52
N VAL A 53 12.27 -0.88 12.51
CA VAL A 53 13.32 -0.16 11.79
C VAL A 53 13.10 1.33 11.95
N GLU A 54 14.11 2.04 12.46
CA GLU A 54 14.12 3.50 12.56
C GLU A 54 14.59 4.11 11.24
N THR A 55 13.80 5.01 10.66
CA THR A 55 14.20 5.82 9.51
C THR A 55 15.06 7.00 9.95
N GLU A 56 15.82 7.58 9.02
CA GLU A 56 16.68 8.75 9.31
C GLU A 56 15.91 9.92 9.92
N ASP A 57 14.67 10.13 9.47
CA ASP A 57 13.79 11.19 9.96
C ASP A 57 12.96 10.79 11.19
N GLY A 58 13.12 9.57 11.71
CA GLY A 58 12.64 9.17 13.03
C GLY A 58 11.35 8.35 13.07
N TYR A 59 10.79 7.94 11.94
CA TYR A 59 9.68 6.98 11.89
C TYR A 59 10.16 5.59 12.30
N ILE A 60 9.28 4.83 12.95
CA ILE A 60 9.55 3.45 13.35
C ILE A 60 8.64 2.53 12.54
N LEU A 61 9.23 1.86 11.56
CA LEU A 61 8.55 0.97 10.62
C LEU A 61 8.53 -0.46 11.16
N CYS A 62 7.42 -1.18 10.93
CA CYS A 62 7.33 -2.60 11.24
C CYS A 62 7.55 -3.44 9.98
N LEU A 63 8.67 -4.17 9.90
CA LEU A 63 8.92 -5.17 8.86
C LEU A 63 8.44 -6.54 9.34
N ASN A 64 7.76 -7.27 8.47
CA ASN A 64 7.40 -8.67 8.69
C ASN A 64 8.34 -9.57 7.87
N ARG A 65 8.70 -10.74 8.38
CA ARG A 65 9.59 -11.68 7.70
C ARG A 65 9.10 -13.12 7.81
N ILE A 66 9.15 -13.84 6.68
CA ILE A 66 8.99 -15.29 6.59
C ILE A 66 10.35 -15.88 6.21
N PRO A 67 11.16 -16.33 7.19
CA PRO A 67 12.55 -16.73 6.94
C PRO A 67 12.68 -18.03 6.12
N HIS A 68 11.66 -18.89 6.10
CA HIS A 68 11.64 -20.12 5.30
C HIS A 68 10.21 -20.66 5.10
N GLY A 69 10.02 -21.50 4.09
CA GLY A 69 8.75 -22.19 3.84
C GLY A 69 8.47 -23.36 4.78
N ARG A 70 7.20 -23.81 4.82
CA ARG A 70 6.67 -24.76 5.82
C ARG A 70 7.37 -26.11 5.85
N LYS A 71 7.85 -26.57 4.71
CA LYS A 71 8.48 -27.90 4.54
C LYS A 71 10.01 -27.85 4.51
N ASN A 72 10.60 -26.66 4.54
CA ASN A 72 12.04 -26.45 4.41
C ASN A 72 12.68 -26.18 5.79
N HIS A 73 12.60 -27.16 6.69
CA HIS A 73 13.23 -27.09 8.01
C HIS A 73 14.74 -27.38 8.01
N SER A 74 15.29 -27.88 6.90
CA SER A 74 16.74 -28.09 6.79
C SER A 74 17.45 -26.76 6.54
N ASP A 75 18.36 -26.42 7.43
CA ASP A 75 19.22 -25.25 7.31
C ASP A 75 20.20 -25.45 6.15
N LYS A 76 19.81 -24.93 4.97
CA LYS A 76 20.61 -25.00 3.73
C LYS A 76 21.51 -23.77 3.55
N GLY A 77 21.72 -22.99 4.61
CA GLY A 77 22.48 -21.75 4.58
C GLY A 77 21.63 -20.53 4.16
N PRO A 78 22.29 -19.37 3.93
CA PRO A 78 21.63 -18.11 3.64
C PRO A 78 20.77 -18.19 2.37
N LYS A 79 19.48 -17.85 2.49
CA LYS A 79 18.53 -17.82 1.37
C LYS A 79 18.58 -16.47 0.65
N PRO A 80 18.34 -16.43 -0.67
CA PRO A 80 18.17 -15.17 -1.38
C PRO A 80 16.98 -14.39 -0.82
N VAL A 81 17.16 -13.08 -0.64
CA VAL A 81 16.16 -12.22 -0.03
C VAL A 81 15.22 -11.64 -1.08
N VAL A 82 13.92 -11.64 -0.77
CA VAL A 82 12.89 -10.90 -1.53
C VAL A 82 12.22 -9.91 -0.60
N PHE A 83 12.17 -8.64 -1.01
CA PHE A 83 11.43 -7.59 -0.32
C PHE A 83 10.15 -7.24 -1.07
N LEU A 84 9.01 -7.33 -0.38
CA LEU A 84 7.68 -7.08 -0.93
C LEU A 84 7.13 -5.76 -0.38
N GLN A 85 6.85 -4.79 -1.26
CA GLN A 85 6.35 -3.46 -0.90
C GLN A 85 4.92 -3.25 -1.41
N HIS A 86 3.99 -3.02 -0.48
CA HIS A 86 2.58 -2.80 -0.78
C HIS A 86 2.31 -1.45 -1.48
N GLY A 87 1.07 -1.28 -1.93
CA GLY A 87 0.59 -0.08 -2.64
C GLY A 87 -0.07 0.98 -1.76
N LEU A 88 -0.78 1.90 -2.41
CA LEU A 88 -1.53 2.98 -1.75
C LEU A 88 -2.56 2.41 -0.78
N LEU A 89 -2.63 2.96 0.44
CA LEU A 89 -3.60 2.56 1.49
C LEU A 89 -3.56 1.07 1.87
N ALA A 90 -2.45 0.38 1.62
CA ALA A 90 -2.27 -1.04 1.91
C ALA A 90 -1.27 -1.27 3.05
N ASP A 91 -1.03 -2.53 3.37
CA ASP A 91 -0.02 -2.97 4.32
C ASP A 91 0.62 -4.31 3.89
N SER A 92 1.47 -4.89 4.72
CA SER A 92 2.11 -6.18 4.45
C SER A 92 1.13 -7.35 4.28
N SER A 93 -0.12 -7.24 4.76
CA SER A 93 -1.13 -8.30 4.63
C SER A 93 -1.47 -8.63 3.17
N ASN A 94 -1.31 -7.68 2.24
CA ASN A 94 -1.55 -7.88 0.81
C ASN A 94 -0.83 -9.10 0.22
N TRP A 95 0.29 -9.49 0.81
CA TRP A 95 1.11 -10.60 0.33
C TRP A 95 0.74 -11.96 0.94
N VAL A 96 -0.14 -12.00 1.95
CA VAL A 96 -0.46 -13.17 2.79
C VAL A 96 -1.95 -13.35 3.12
N THR A 97 -2.86 -12.58 2.52
CA THR A 97 -4.32 -12.59 2.82
C THR A 97 -5.14 -13.61 2.01
N ASN A 98 -4.47 -14.44 1.20
CA ASN A 98 -5.07 -15.59 0.51
C ASN A 98 -4.55 -16.90 1.12
N LEU A 99 -4.73 -18.01 0.42
CA LEU A 99 -4.25 -19.31 0.89
C LEU A 99 -2.74 -19.41 0.73
N ALA A 100 -2.11 -20.32 1.48
CA ALA A 100 -0.68 -20.60 1.39
C ALA A 100 -0.15 -20.88 -0.02
N ASN A 101 -0.98 -21.42 -0.93
CA ASN A 101 -0.60 -21.73 -2.32
C ASN A 101 -0.98 -20.64 -3.34
N SER A 102 -1.59 -19.53 -2.90
CA SER A 102 -2.05 -18.44 -3.77
C SER A 102 -1.65 -17.03 -3.29
N SER A 103 -0.86 -16.96 -2.21
CA SER A 103 -0.27 -15.74 -1.67
C SER A 103 1.22 -15.68 -1.99
N LEU A 104 1.68 -14.58 -2.61
CA LEU A 104 3.06 -14.44 -3.08
C LEU A 104 4.08 -14.61 -1.95
N GLY A 105 3.82 -14.06 -0.76
CA GLY A 105 4.72 -14.19 0.38
C GLY A 105 4.96 -15.65 0.78
N PHE A 106 3.87 -16.45 0.83
CA PHE A 106 3.94 -17.87 1.14
C PHE A 106 4.58 -18.70 0.03
N ILE A 107 4.24 -18.43 -1.23
CA ILE A 107 4.80 -19.15 -2.40
C ILE A 107 6.31 -18.94 -2.48
N LEU A 108 6.80 -17.71 -2.28
CA LEU A 108 8.23 -17.41 -2.30
C LEU A 108 8.97 -18.12 -1.16
N ALA A 109 8.41 -18.12 0.05
CA ALA A 109 9.00 -18.83 1.18
C ALA A 109 9.10 -20.35 0.92
N ASP A 110 8.03 -20.97 0.42
CA ASP A 110 8.02 -22.39 0.02
C ASP A 110 8.98 -22.66 -1.16
N ALA A 111 9.20 -21.69 -2.04
CA ALA A 111 10.20 -21.74 -3.12
C ALA A 111 11.66 -21.54 -2.64
N GLY A 112 11.89 -21.26 -1.35
CA GLY A 112 13.21 -21.21 -0.74
C GLY A 112 13.83 -19.81 -0.62
N PHE A 113 13.03 -18.75 -0.75
CA PHE A 113 13.46 -17.37 -0.48
C PHE A 113 13.29 -17.00 1.01
N ASP A 114 14.10 -16.04 1.46
CA ASP A 114 13.88 -15.30 2.71
C ASP A 114 13.01 -14.08 2.39
N VAL A 115 11.75 -14.10 2.82
CA VAL A 115 10.75 -13.11 2.40
C VAL A 115 10.61 -12.04 3.46
N TRP A 116 10.79 -10.79 3.06
CA TRP A 116 10.59 -9.59 3.87
C TRP A 116 9.44 -8.76 3.29
N MET A 117 8.60 -8.20 4.15
CA MET A 117 7.45 -7.39 3.76
C MET A 117 7.52 -6.04 4.48
N GLY A 118 7.60 -4.97 3.70
CA GLY A 118 7.65 -3.60 4.20
C GLY A 118 6.29 -3.05 4.58
N ASN A 119 6.27 -2.11 5.52
CA ASN A 119 5.10 -1.29 5.86
C ASN A 119 5.48 0.18 5.80
N SER A 120 4.86 0.93 4.90
CA SER A 120 5.10 2.37 4.75
C SER A 120 4.63 3.15 5.97
N ARG A 121 5.36 4.22 6.31
CA ARG A 121 5.01 5.16 7.38
C ARG A 121 3.52 5.57 7.34
N GLY A 122 2.91 5.64 8.52
CA GLY A 122 1.51 6.03 8.72
C GLY A 122 0.48 4.92 8.53
N ASN A 123 0.83 3.76 7.98
CA ASN A 123 -0.11 2.64 7.93
C ASN A 123 -0.34 2.02 9.33
N THR A 124 -1.21 1.00 9.42
CA THR A 124 -1.57 0.30 10.68
C THR A 124 -0.36 -0.05 11.56
N TRP A 125 0.74 -0.49 10.95
CA TRP A 125 1.89 -1.07 11.66
C TRP A 125 3.08 -0.13 11.79
N SER A 126 3.16 0.92 10.96
CA SER A 126 4.27 1.88 10.91
C SER A 126 3.84 3.30 11.33
N ARG A 127 3.04 3.38 12.40
CA ARG A 127 2.48 4.63 12.96
C ARG A 127 3.14 5.08 14.27
N LYS A 128 4.45 4.93 14.36
CA LYS A 128 5.26 5.37 15.52
C LYS A 128 6.39 6.26 15.05
N HIS A 129 6.79 7.20 15.91
CA HIS A 129 7.95 8.06 15.72
C HIS A 129 8.76 8.11 16.99
N LYS A 130 10.04 8.43 16.88
CA LYS A 130 10.95 8.64 18.02
C LYS A 130 10.56 9.81 18.91
N THR A 131 9.85 10.78 18.35
CA THR A 131 9.59 12.10 18.96
C THR A 131 8.16 12.59 18.76
N LEU A 132 7.61 12.44 17.55
CA LEU A 132 6.28 12.93 17.20
C LEU A 132 5.19 11.95 17.62
N SER A 133 4.07 12.49 18.10
CA SER A 133 2.83 11.75 18.32
C SER A 133 1.98 11.70 17.05
N VAL A 134 1.23 10.61 16.86
CA VAL A 134 0.20 10.48 15.81
C VAL A 134 -0.88 11.56 15.87
N SER A 135 -1.02 12.26 17.00
CA SER A 135 -1.95 13.38 17.17
C SER A 135 -1.42 14.72 16.64
N GLN A 136 -0.14 14.81 16.27
CA GLN A 136 0.50 16.02 15.73
C GLN A 136 0.42 16.05 14.20
N ASP A 137 0.25 17.24 13.63
CA ASP A 137 0.12 17.42 12.17
C ASP A 137 1.44 17.06 11.47
N GLU A 138 2.57 17.37 12.10
CA GLU A 138 3.92 17.10 11.60
C GLU A 138 4.20 15.60 11.42
N PHE A 139 3.51 14.74 12.18
CA PHE A 139 3.59 13.28 12.01
C PHE A 139 2.99 12.83 10.67
N TRP A 140 2.08 13.62 10.08
CA TRP A 140 1.40 13.26 8.83
C TRP A 140 1.89 14.08 7.64
N ALA A 141 2.92 14.92 7.83
CA ALA A 141 3.51 15.76 6.80
C ALA A 141 4.50 14.98 5.91
N PHE A 142 4.03 13.88 5.30
CA PHE A 142 4.80 13.04 4.38
C PHE A 142 3.97 12.59 3.18
N SER A 143 4.63 12.15 2.12
CA SER A 143 4.06 11.48 0.94
C SER A 143 4.90 10.26 0.54
N TYR A 144 4.67 9.71 -0.65
CA TYR A 144 5.53 8.68 -1.22
C TYR A 144 6.97 9.14 -1.48
N ASP A 145 7.25 10.45 -1.46
CA ASP A 145 8.61 10.99 -1.49
C ASP A 145 9.43 10.53 -0.30
N GLU A 146 8.92 10.75 0.91
CA GLU A 146 9.61 10.33 2.13
C GLU A 146 9.67 8.80 2.25
N MET A 147 8.67 8.08 1.73
CA MET A 147 8.72 6.61 1.68
C MET A 147 9.86 6.12 0.78
N ALA A 148 10.07 6.75 -0.38
CA ALA A 148 11.20 6.43 -1.25
C ALA A 148 12.55 6.89 -0.67
N LYS A 149 12.57 8.07 -0.07
CA LYS A 149 13.80 8.71 0.42
C LYS A 149 14.31 8.12 1.73
N TYR A 150 13.43 7.65 2.62
CA TYR A 150 13.80 7.23 3.96
C TYR A 150 13.33 5.82 4.32
N ASP A 151 12.06 5.47 4.05
CA ASP A 151 11.54 4.15 4.46
C ASP A 151 12.28 3.02 3.74
N LEU A 152 12.41 3.14 2.42
CA LEU A 152 13.01 2.09 1.62
C LEU A 152 14.51 1.90 1.89
N PRO A 153 15.35 2.96 1.94
CA PRO A 153 16.76 2.81 2.32
C PRO A 153 16.95 2.22 3.72
N ALA A 154 16.18 2.67 4.72
CA ALA A 154 16.29 2.15 6.09
C ALA A 154 15.91 0.67 6.15
N SER A 155 14.81 0.29 5.50
CA SER A 155 14.32 -1.08 5.44
C SER A 155 15.33 -2.02 4.76
N ILE A 156 15.80 -1.66 3.57
CA ILE A 156 16.74 -2.51 2.81
C ILE A 156 18.09 -2.59 3.52
N SER A 157 18.61 -1.48 4.06
CA SER A 157 19.89 -1.49 4.79
C SER A 157 19.82 -2.37 6.02
N PHE A 158 18.70 -2.32 6.77
CA PHE A 158 18.46 -3.21 7.90
C PHE A 158 18.48 -4.69 7.48
N ILE A 159 17.78 -5.02 6.39
CA ILE A 159 17.68 -6.39 5.88
C ILE A 159 19.05 -6.93 5.44
N LEU A 160 19.80 -6.16 4.65
CA LEU A 160 21.14 -6.55 4.19
C LEU A 160 22.08 -6.79 5.39
N ASN A 161 22.06 -5.90 6.38
CA ASN A 161 22.86 -6.07 7.60
C ASN A 161 22.42 -7.30 8.42
N LYS A 162 21.11 -7.53 8.55
CA LYS A 162 20.56 -8.66 9.31
C LYS A 162 20.86 -10.01 8.66
N THR A 163 20.86 -10.07 7.34
CA THR A 163 20.97 -11.31 6.56
C THR A 163 22.39 -11.59 6.07
N GLY A 164 23.25 -10.58 6.00
CA GLY A 164 24.58 -10.67 5.38
C GLY A 164 24.54 -10.75 3.84
N GLN A 165 23.35 -10.60 3.22
CA GLN A 165 23.23 -10.55 1.77
C GLN A 165 23.71 -9.20 1.24
N GLU A 166 24.26 -9.18 0.02
CA GLU A 166 24.71 -7.95 -0.63
C GLU A 166 23.62 -7.26 -1.47
N GLN A 167 22.62 -8.04 -1.91
CA GLN A 167 21.53 -7.59 -2.76
C GLN A 167 20.20 -8.26 -2.40
N VAL A 168 19.09 -7.62 -2.75
CA VAL A 168 17.72 -8.16 -2.60
C VAL A 168 17.00 -8.16 -3.95
N TYR A 169 16.04 -9.07 -4.13
CA TYR A 169 14.99 -8.92 -5.13
C TYR A 169 13.92 -7.97 -4.58
N TYR A 170 13.45 -7.01 -5.37
CA TYR A 170 12.41 -6.09 -4.96
C TYR A 170 11.12 -6.35 -5.74
N VAL A 171 10.00 -6.51 -5.06
CA VAL A 171 8.68 -6.62 -5.67
C VAL A 171 7.81 -5.48 -5.14
N GLY A 172 7.37 -4.60 -6.03
CA GLY A 172 6.47 -3.51 -5.69
C GLY A 172 5.10 -3.72 -6.32
N HIS A 173 4.04 -3.35 -5.62
CA HIS A 173 2.70 -3.24 -6.18
C HIS A 173 2.18 -1.80 -6.11
N SER A 174 1.61 -1.27 -7.20
CA SER A 174 0.99 0.07 -7.23
C SER A 174 1.95 1.15 -6.68
N GLN A 175 1.61 1.92 -5.65
CA GLN A 175 2.52 2.91 -5.03
C GLN A 175 3.87 2.30 -4.60
N GLY A 176 3.93 1.01 -4.25
CA GLY A 176 5.18 0.31 -3.97
C GLY A 176 6.13 0.30 -5.18
N THR A 177 5.62 0.35 -6.41
CA THR A 177 6.47 0.54 -7.59
C THR A 177 6.94 1.99 -7.71
N THR A 178 6.07 2.97 -7.45
CA THR A 178 6.42 4.40 -7.47
C THR A 178 7.58 4.69 -6.51
N ILE A 179 7.49 4.16 -5.29
CA ILE A 179 8.55 4.22 -4.28
C ILE A 179 9.86 3.64 -4.83
N GLY A 180 9.79 2.49 -5.53
CA GLY A 180 10.94 1.89 -6.20
C GLY A 180 11.51 2.77 -7.33
N PHE A 181 10.68 3.28 -8.24
CA PHE A 181 11.12 4.16 -9.33
C PHE A 181 11.83 5.41 -8.81
N ILE A 182 11.29 6.04 -7.76
CA ILE A 182 11.93 7.20 -7.13
C ILE A 182 13.25 6.77 -6.48
N ALA A 183 13.22 5.81 -5.56
CA ALA A 183 14.41 5.47 -4.78
C ALA A 183 15.56 4.95 -5.66
N PHE A 184 15.26 4.11 -6.66
CA PHE A 184 16.27 3.48 -7.50
C PHE A 184 16.80 4.40 -8.61
N SER A 185 16.09 5.49 -8.95
CA SER A 185 16.62 6.54 -9.83
C SER A 185 17.38 7.63 -9.05
N GLN A 186 16.96 7.93 -7.82
CA GLN A 186 17.52 9.03 -7.03
C GLN A 186 18.65 8.62 -6.08
N ILE A 187 18.75 7.34 -5.72
CA ILE A 187 19.72 6.84 -4.74
C ILE A 187 20.57 5.71 -5.37
N PRO A 188 21.63 6.05 -6.14
CA PRO A 188 22.43 5.05 -6.86
C PRO A 188 23.02 3.95 -5.97
N GLU A 189 23.39 4.28 -4.73
CA GLU A 189 23.92 3.31 -3.77
C GLU A 189 22.87 2.28 -3.33
N LEU A 190 21.59 2.67 -3.26
CA LEU A 190 20.50 1.73 -3.00
C LEU A 190 20.20 0.89 -4.24
N ALA A 191 20.18 1.50 -5.43
CA ALA A 191 19.92 0.80 -6.69
C ALA A 191 20.88 -0.37 -6.92
N LYS A 192 22.16 -0.22 -6.58
CA LYS A 192 23.17 -1.30 -6.64
C LYS A 192 22.83 -2.51 -5.76
N ARG A 193 22.02 -2.33 -4.72
CA ARG A 193 21.56 -3.38 -3.80
C ARG A 193 20.32 -4.11 -4.30
N ILE A 194 19.75 -3.72 -5.45
CA ILE A 194 18.59 -4.38 -6.04
C ILE A 194 19.04 -5.26 -7.20
N LYS A 195 18.72 -6.55 -7.11
CA LYS A 195 19.11 -7.53 -8.12
C LYS A 195 18.18 -7.48 -9.34
N ILE A 196 16.87 -7.51 -9.09
CA ILE A 196 15.80 -7.32 -10.07
C ILE A 196 14.64 -6.62 -9.36
N PHE A 197 14.01 -5.67 -10.06
CA PHE A 197 12.76 -5.04 -9.65
C PHE A 197 11.58 -5.68 -10.42
N PHE A 198 10.68 -6.34 -9.71
CA PHE A 198 9.40 -6.82 -10.24
C PHE A 198 8.30 -5.78 -9.93
N ALA A 199 7.81 -5.11 -10.96
CA ALA A 199 6.83 -4.04 -10.83
C ALA A 199 5.43 -4.54 -11.24
N LEU A 200 4.54 -4.70 -10.25
CA LEU A 200 3.18 -5.19 -10.43
C LEU A 200 2.20 -4.01 -10.42
N ALA A 201 1.44 -3.83 -11.52
CA ALA A 201 0.61 -2.64 -11.76
C ALA A 201 1.40 -1.34 -11.51
N PRO A 202 2.47 -1.08 -12.28
CA PRO A 202 3.36 0.02 -11.96
C PRO A 202 2.73 1.39 -12.20
N VAL A 203 2.98 2.30 -11.26
CA VAL A 203 2.53 3.69 -11.32
C VAL A 203 3.73 4.63 -11.29
N ALA A 204 3.90 5.42 -12.35
CA ALA A 204 4.88 6.51 -12.42
C ALA A 204 4.18 7.81 -12.84
N SER A 205 3.32 7.72 -13.84
CA SER A 205 2.32 8.75 -14.16
C SER A 205 0.91 8.22 -13.91
N VAL A 206 -0.04 9.13 -13.78
CA VAL A 206 -1.47 8.87 -13.56
C VAL A 206 -2.33 9.80 -14.42
N ASP A 207 -1.85 10.10 -15.62
CA ASP A 207 -2.38 11.15 -16.48
C ASP A 207 -3.68 10.71 -17.15
N PHE A 208 -3.80 9.41 -17.43
CA PHE A 208 -4.90 8.80 -18.17
C PHE A 208 -5.80 7.93 -17.29
N CYS A 209 -5.47 7.83 -16.00
CA CYS A 209 -6.21 6.97 -15.07
C CYS A 209 -7.70 7.38 -14.95
N THR A 210 -8.56 6.37 -14.85
CA THR A 210 -10.03 6.54 -14.82
C THR A 210 -10.63 6.23 -13.45
N SER A 211 -9.80 5.83 -12.49
CA SER A 211 -10.19 5.52 -11.12
C SER A 211 -10.96 6.69 -10.46
N PRO A 212 -11.94 6.42 -9.58
CA PRO A 212 -12.55 7.44 -8.74
C PRO A 212 -11.55 8.25 -7.91
N LEU A 213 -10.38 7.69 -7.56
CA LEU A 213 -9.29 8.46 -6.95
C LEU A 213 -8.77 9.58 -7.84
N ALA A 214 -8.70 9.36 -9.15
CA ALA A 214 -8.36 10.40 -10.13
C ALA A 214 -9.38 11.54 -10.12
N LYS A 215 -10.67 11.21 -9.95
CA LYS A 215 -11.74 12.21 -9.84
C LYS A 215 -11.62 13.01 -8.55
N LEU A 216 -11.28 12.37 -7.43
CA LEU A 216 -10.99 13.05 -6.17
C LEU A 216 -9.77 13.98 -6.33
N GLY A 217 -8.73 13.50 -7.00
CA GLY A 217 -7.51 14.26 -7.31
C GLY A 217 -7.71 15.46 -8.22
N ARG A 218 -8.88 15.66 -8.84
CA ARG A 218 -9.19 16.87 -9.62
C ARG A 218 -9.75 18.02 -8.77
N PHE A 219 -10.11 17.78 -7.51
CA PHE A 219 -10.58 18.85 -6.61
C PHE A 219 -9.43 19.75 -6.17
N PRO A 220 -9.67 21.06 -5.90
CA PRO A 220 -8.65 21.95 -5.37
C PRO A 220 -8.02 21.41 -4.07
N ASP A 221 -6.72 21.61 -3.87
CA ASP A 221 -6.00 21.07 -2.70
C ASP A 221 -6.58 21.61 -1.38
N LEU A 222 -7.01 22.87 -1.36
CA LEU A 222 -7.71 23.47 -0.22
C LEU A 222 -9.00 22.72 0.13
N LEU A 223 -9.78 22.29 -0.87
CA LEU A 223 -11.02 21.56 -0.62
C LEU A 223 -10.74 20.15 -0.06
N ILE A 224 -9.68 19.49 -0.53
CA ILE A 224 -9.27 18.18 0.00
C ILE A 224 -8.84 18.35 1.47
N LYS A 225 -8.06 19.38 1.80
CA LYS A 225 -7.69 19.71 3.18
C LYS A 225 -8.90 20.05 4.05
N ASP A 226 -9.84 20.84 3.56
CA ASP A 226 -11.06 21.20 4.30
C ASP A 226 -11.92 19.97 4.64
N LEU A 227 -11.95 18.97 3.74
CA LEU A 227 -12.74 17.74 3.92
C LEU A 227 -12.07 16.71 4.83
N PHE A 228 -10.74 16.56 4.73
CA PHE A 228 -10.01 15.46 5.38
C PHE A 228 -9.01 15.90 6.46
N GLY A 229 -8.79 17.20 6.62
CA GLY A 229 -7.79 17.78 7.52
C GLY A 229 -6.36 17.61 7.01
N ASP A 230 -5.37 17.70 7.91
CA ASP A 230 -3.94 17.60 7.60
C ASP A 230 -3.28 16.32 8.15
N LYS A 231 -4.07 15.36 8.64
CA LYS A 231 -3.59 14.15 9.35
C LYS A 231 -3.76 12.86 8.54
N GLU A 232 -4.39 11.86 9.15
CA GLU A 232 -4.60 10.53 8.58
C GLU A 232 -5.76 10.53 7.58
N PHE A 233 -5.54 9.95 6.40
CA PHE A 233 -6.56 9.67 5.42
C PHE A 233 -6.98 8.20 5.50
N LEU A 234 -8.26 7.97 5.81
CA LEU A 234 -8.89 6.66 5.91
C LEU A 234 -8.11 5.61 6.77
N PRO A 235 -7.92 5.87 8.08
CA PRO A 235 -7.45 4.83 9.01
C PRO A 235 -8.34 3.58 8.99
N GLN A 236 -7.76 2.41 9.28
CA GLN A 236 -8.56 1.32 9.84
C GLN A 236 -9.21 1.80 11.14
N SER A 237 -10.54 1.93 11.14
CA SER A 237 -11.32 2.28 12.33
C SER A 237 -12.06 1.07 12.87
N ALA A 238 -12.44 1.10 14.16
CA ALA A 238 -13.29 0.06 14.74
C ALA A 238 -14.59 -0.13 13.94
N PHE A 239 -15.10 0.94 13.31
CA PHE A 239 -16.26 0.90 12.43
C PHE A 239 -15.99 0.14 11.13
N LEU A 240 -14.84 0.36 10.46
CA LEU A 240 -14.49 -0.40 9.26
C LEU A 240 -14.26 -1.88 9.55
N LYS A 241 -13.61 -2.21 10.68
CA LYS A 241 -13.47 -3.61 11.14
C LYS A 241 -14.83 -4.25 11.45
N TRP A 242 -15.74 -3.49 12.08
CA TRP A 242 -17.10 -3.94 12.33
C TRP A 242 -17.85 -4.19 11.01
N LEU A 243 -17.74 -3.27 10.04
CA LEU A 243 -18.31 -3.42 8.70
C LEU A 243 -17.77 -4.68 8.02
N GLY A 244 -16.45 -4.87 8.01
CA GLY A 244 -15.78 -6.06 7.48
C GLY A 244 -16.31 -7.37 8.07
N THR A 245 -16.46 -7.43 9.39
CA THR A 245 -16.84 -8.66 10.10
C THR A 245 -18.35 -8.95 10.13
N HIS A 246 -19.20 -7.92 10.13
CA HIS A 246 -20.65 -8.07 10.32
C HIS A 246 -21.46 -7.76 9.06
N VAL A 247 -20.98 -6.90 8.17
CA VAL A 247 -21.68 -6.54 6.93
C VAL A 247 -21.14 -7.35 5.75
N CYS A 248 -19.82 -7.44 5.60
CA CYS A 248 -19.19 -8.11 4.45
C CYS A 248 -19.25 -9.65 4.48
N THR A 249 -19.76 -10.22 5.57
CA THR A 249 -20.02 -11.66 5.71
C THR A 249 -21.43 -12.06 5.24
N HIS A 250 -22.33 -11.10 5.03
CA HIS A 250 -23.67 -11.34 4.48
C HIS A 250 -23.62 -11.53 2.96
N VAL A 251 -24.23 -12.61 2.46
CA VAL A 251 -24.18 -13.02 1.03
C VAL A 251 -24.59 -11.90 0.05
N ILE A 252 -25.61 -11.11 0.40
CA ILE A 252 -26.10 -10.01 -0.45
C ILE A 252 -25.19 -8.78 -0.40
N LEU A 253 -24.51 -8.56 0.72
CA LEU A 253 -23.69 -7.37 0.98
C LEU A 253 -22.20 -7.59 0.65
N LYS A 254 -21.80 -8.83 0.33
CA LYS A 254 -20.46 -9.16 -0.19
C LYS A 254 -20.11 -8.35 -1.44
N GLU A 255 -21.07 -8.16 -2.34
CA GLU A 255 -20.88 -7.30 -3.52
C GLU A 255 -20.66 -5.84 -3.13
N LEU A 256 -21.39 -5.31 -2.14
CA LEU A 256 -21.23 -3.93 -1.65
C LEU A 256 -19.87 -3.71 -0.95
N CYS A 257 -19.39 -4.68 -0.18
CA CYS A 257 -18.09 -4.60 0.47
C CYS A 257 -16.93 -4.78 -0.51
N GLY A 258 -17.13 -5.62 -1.52
CA GLY A 258 -16.34 -5.56 -2.72
C GLY A 258 -16.27 -4.12 -3.24
N ASN A 259 -17.42 -3.45 -3.43
CA ASN A 259 -17.53 -2.07 -3.95
C ASN A 259 -16.66 -1.02 -3.25
N LEU A 260 -16.33 -1.20 -1.97
CA LEU A 260 -15.42 -0.29 -1.26
C LEU A 260 -13.96 -0.41 -1.74
N PHE A 261 -13.47 -1.63 -2.01
CA PHE A 261 -12.20 -1.83 -2.72
C PHE A 261 -12.28 -1.35 -4.17
N PHE A 262 -13.45 -1.54 -4.79
CA PHE A 262 -13.67 -1.22 -6.20
C PHE A 262 -13.52 0.29 -6.48
N LEU A 263 -13.82 1.12 -5.47
CA LEU A 263 -13.74 2.58 -5.57
C LEU A 263 -12.31 3.13 -5.70
N LEU A 264 -11.28 2.42 -5.25
CA LEU A 264 -9.92 2.95 -5.24
C LEU A 264 -9.08 2.43 -6.42
N CYS A 265 -9.06 1.12 -6.64
CA CYS A 265 -8.10 0.48 -7.55
C CYS A 265 -8.70 -0.16 -8.80
N GLY A 266 -10.03 -0.30 -8.84
CA GLY A 266 -10.66 -1.21 -9.81
C GLY A 266 -10.39 -2.68 -9.46
N PHE A 267 -11.20 -3.59 -9.98
CA PHE A 267 -11.09 -5.01 -9.68
C PHE A 267 -11.82 -5.82 -10.76
N ASN A 268 -11.61 -7.14 -10.72
CA ASN A 268 -12.28 -8.09 -11.58
C ASN A 268 -13.03 -9.11 -10.72
N GLU A 269 -14.37 -8.99 -10.59
CA GLU A 269 -15.15 -9.90 -9.71
C GLU A 269 -14.97 -11.37 -10.10
N ARG A 270 -14.71 -11.65 -11.38
CA ARG A 270 -14.48 -13.02 -11.86
C ARG A 270 -13.17 -13.64 -11.33
N ASN A 271 -12.25 -12.82 -10.84
CA ASN A 271 -10.94 -13.25 -10.35
C ASN A 271 -10.74 -12.95 -8.85
N LEU A 272 -11.78 -12.47 -8.15
CA LEU A 272 -11.74 -12.22 -6.71
C LEU A 272 -12.40 -13.37 -5.95
N ASN A 273 -11.73 -13.86 -4.91
CA ASN A 273 -12.36 -14.83 -4.02
C ASN A 273 -13.39 -14.14 -3.11
N MET A 274 -14.64 -14.12 -3.56
CA MET A 274 -15.76 -13.48 -2.85
C MET A 274 -16.01 -14.06 -1.44
N SER A 275 -15.47 -15.24 -1.13
CA SER A 275 -15.57 -15.83 0.21
C SER A 275 -14.59 -15.21 1.22
N ARG A 276 -13.59 -14.43 0.77
CA ARG A 276 -12.57 -13.79 1.62
C ARG A 276 -12.68 -12.26 1.66
N VAL A 277 -13.76 -11.69 1.13
CA VAL A 277 -13.97 -10.23 1.11
C VAL A 277 -13.93 -9.63 2.51
N ASP A 278 -14.41 -10.35 3.52
CA ASP A 278 -14.29 -9.97 4.92
C ASP A 278 -12.84 -9.80 5.38
N VAL A 279 -11.95 -10.72 5.00
CA VAL A 279 -10.50 -10.63 5.27
C VAL A 279 -9.92 -9.39 4.58
N TYR A 280 -10.17 -9.22 3.29
CA TYR A 280 -9.64 -8.06 2.55
C TYR A 280 -10.13 -6.74 3.17
N THR A 281 -11.44 -6.61 3.41
CA THR A 281 -12.05 -5.35 3.88
C THR A 281 -11.61 -4.99 5.30
N THR A 282 -11.23 -5.99 6.10
CA THR A 282 -10.74 -5.74 7.45
C THR A 282 -9.29 -5.26 7.47
N HIS A 283 -8.49 -5.62 6.46
CA HIS A 283 -7.07 -5.25 6.36
C HIS A 283 -6.80 -4.03 5.48
N SER A 284 -7.66 -3.70 4.52
CA SER A 284 -7.53 -2.47 3.72
C SER A 284 -8.82 -1.63 3.71
N PRO A 285 -8.71 -0.29 3.79
CA PRO A 285 -7.48 0.53 3.76
C PRO A 285 -6.70 0.53 5.08
N ALA A 286 -5.37 0.44 5.04
CA ALA A 286 -4.50 0.39 6.21
C ALA A 286 -4.02 1.77 6.73
N GLY A 287 -4.47 2.87 6.11
CA GLY A 287 -4.11 4.24 6.47
C GLY A 287 -2.94 4.82 5.67
N THR A 288 -2.99 6.14 5.44
CA THR A 288 -1.96 6.97 4.81
C THR A 288 -2.13 8.42 5.28
N SER A 289 -1.27 9.37 4.90
CA SER A 289 -1.46 10.79 5.21
C SER A 289 -2.36 11.48 4.18
N VAL A 290 -3.04 12.56 4.59
CA VAL A 290 -3.72 13.46 3.63
C VAL A 290 -2.71 14.09 2.67
N GLN A 291 -1.49 14.39 3.13
CA GLN A 291 -0.42 14.89 2.26
C GLN A 291 -0.07 13.90 1.14
N ASN A 292 -0.05 12.59 1.39
CA ASN A 292 0.16 11.60 0.34
C ASN A 292 -0.99 11.61 -0.70
N MET A 293 -2.22 11.81 -0.25
CA MET A 293 -3.37 11.96 -1.16
C MET A 293 -3.32 13.26 -1.97
N LEU A 294 -2.85 14.36 -1.36
CA LEU A 294 -2.58 15.62 -2.06
C LEU A 294 -1.48 15.45 -3.10
N HIS A 295 -0.46 14.66 -2.81
CA HIS A 295 0.60 14.39 -3.78
C HIS A 295 0.05 13.62 -5.01
N TRP A 296 -0.76 12.58 -4.79
CA TRP A 296 -1.46 11.91 -5.89
C TRP A 296 -2.42 12.84 -6.66
N SER A 297 -3.10 13.76 -5.97
CA SER A 297 -3.92 14.81 -6.58
C SER A 297 -3.09 15.73 -7.48
N GLN A 298 -1.90 16.14 -7.04
CA GLN A 298 -0.97 16.94 -7.84
C GLN A 298 -0.47 16.17 -9.06
N ALA A 299 -0.16 14.88 -8.94
CA ALA A 299 0.23 14.04 -10.07
C ALA A 299 -0.87 14.01 -11.14
N VAL A 300 -2.14 13.82 -10.75
CA VAL A 300 -3.29 13.84 -11.67
C VAL A 300 -3.48 15.21 -12.34
N LYS A 301 -3.28 16.31 -11.61
CA LYS A 301 -3.51 17.68 -12.13
C LYS A 301 -2.38 18.16 -13.03
N PHE A 302 -1.14 17.95 -12.60
CA PHE A 302 0.05 18.49 -13.24
C PHE A 302 0.58 17.58 -14.33
N GLN A 303 0.15 16.32 -14.34
CA GLN A 303 0.55 15.30 -15.28
C GLN A 303 2.07 15.14 -15.35
N LYS A 304 2.67 15.03 -14.16
CA LYS A 304 4.11 15.02 -13.95
C LYS A 304 4.47 14.04 -12.85
N PHE A 305 5.47 13.21 -13.14
CA PHE A 305 6.14 12.44 -12.12
C PHE A 305 7.20 13.31 -11.42
N GLN A 306 6.83 13.89 -10.28
CA GLN A 306 7.67 14.84 -9.53
C GLN A 306 7.47 14.69 -8.03
N ALA A 307 8.31 15.37 -7.27
CA ALA A 307 8.14 15.52 -5.83
C ALA A 307 6.93 16.40 -5.48
N PHE A 308 6.55 16.40 -4.20
CA PHE A 308 5.38 17.10 -3.70
C PHE A 308 5.53 18.63 -3.82
N ASP A 309 4.54 19.33 -4.36
CA ASP A 309 4.47 20.79 -4.29
C ASP A 309 3.91 21.23 -2.94
N TRP A 310 4.74 21.89 -2.13
CA TRP A 310 4.37 22.38 -0.80
C TRP A 310 3.49 23.64 -0.84
N GLY A 311 3.14 24.13 -2.03
CA GLY A 311 2.16 25.18 -2.27
C GLY A 311 2.74 26.60 -2.29
N SER A 312 4.07 26.76 -2.15
CA SER A 312 4.73 28.05 -2.38
C SER A 312 6.23 27.87 -2.67
N SER A 313 6.82 28.84 -3.40
CA SER A 313 8.25 28.84 -3.72
C SER A 313 9.14 28.77 -2.47
N ALA A 314 8.75 29.42 -1.37
CA ALA A 314 9.51 29.43 -0.13
C ALA A 314 9.49 28.06 0.56
N LYS A 315 8.34 27.37 0.57
CA LYS A 315 8.24 26.01 1.13
C LYS A 315 8.97 25.00 0.25
N ASN A 316 8.81 25.06 -1.07
CA ASN A 316 9.57 24.21 -1.99
C ASN A 316 11.08 24.42 -1.82
N TYR A 317 11.53 25.67 -1.65
CA TYR A 317 12.95 25.96 -1.41
C TYR A 317 13.45 25.36 -0.08
N PHE A 318 12.63 25.39 0.98
CA PHE A 318 12.96 24.75 2.25
C PHE A 318 13.17 23.24 2.12
N HIS A 319 12.36 22.55 1.31
CA HIS A 319 12.43 21.08 1.15
C HIS A 319 13.43 20.62 0.08
N TYR A 320 13.60 21.39 -1.00
CA TYR A 320 14.31 20.95 -2.20
C TYR A 320 15.51 21.82 -2.57
N ASN A 321 15.74 22.94 -1.88
CA ASN A 321 16.72 23.97 -2.28
C ASN A 321 16.46 24.55 -3.69
N GLN A 322 15.21 24.47 -4.16
CA GLN A 322 14.71 25.03 -5.42
C GLN A 322 13.24 25.42 -5.28
N SER A 323 12.78 26.40 -6.07
CA SER A 323 11.44 26.98 -5.93
C SER A 323 10.29 26.12 -6.48
N TYR A 324 10.60 25.07 -7.23
CA TYR A 324 9.66 24.13 -7.81
C TYR A 324 10.06 22.69 -7.42
N PRO A 325 9.12 21.74 -7.31
CA PRO A 325 9.46 20.36 -6.99
C PRO A 325 10.33 19.71 -8.10
N PRO A 326 11.38 18.94 -7.74
CA PRO A 326 12.19 18.21 -8.70
C PRO A 326 11.36 17.13 -9.43
N MET A 327 11.67 16.91 -10.71
CA MET A 327 11.07 15.84 -11.51
C MET A 327 11.80 14.52 -11.24
N TYR A 328 11.05 13.41 -11.22
CA TYR A 328 11.60 12.08 -11.18
C TYR A 328 11.71 11.52 -12.59
N ASN A 329 12.92 11.10 -12.97
CA ASN A 329 13.21 10.60 -14.29
C ASN A 329 13.46 9.08 -14.23
N VAL A 330 12.50 8.31 -14.77
CA VAL A 330 12.59 6.84 -14.76
C VAL A 330 13.79 6.34 -15.56
N LYS A 331 14.28 7.09 -16.56
CA LYS A 331 15.51 6.77 -17.32
C LYS A 331 16.75 6.60 -16.45
N ASP A 332 16.78 7.27 -15.31
CA ASP A 332 17.92 7.21 -14.41
C ASP A 332 17.89 5.92 -13.54
N MET A 333 16.79 5.15 -13.57
CA MET A 333 16.67 3.85 -12.92
C MET A 333 17.28 2.74 -13.80
N LEU A 334 18.51 2.34 -13.47
CA LEU A 334 19.24 1.30 -14.21
C LEU A 334 19.01 -0.14 -13.71
N VAL A 335 18.15 -0.31 -12.71
CA VAL A 335 17.86 -1.64 -12.12
C VAL A 335 17.13 -2.51 -13.16
N PRO A 336 17.56 -3.76 -13.39
CA PRO A 336 16.82 -4.68 -14.26
C PRO A 336 15.38 -4.84 -13.78
N THR A 337 14.41 -4.52 -14.64
CA THR A 337 13.01 -4.42 -14.24
C THR A 337 12.12 -5.34 -15.09
N ALA A 338 11.24 -6.08 -14.43
CA ALA A 338 10.20 -6.89 -15.05
C ALA A 338 8.82 -6.33 -14.66
N VAL A 339 7.96 -6.10 -15.65
CA VAL A 339 6.68 -5.38 -15.48
C VAL A 339 5.51 -6.31 -15.78
N TRP A 340 4.48 -6.24 -14.92
CA TRP A 340 3.15 -6.81 -15.16
C TRP A 340 2.10 -5.72 -15.02
N SER A 341 1.28 -5.54 -16.06
CA SER A 341 0.15 -4.59 -16.07
C SER A 341 -1.16 -5.29 -16.42
N GLY A 342 -2.28 -4.74 -15.96
CA GLY A 342 -3.62 -5.24 -16.24
C GLY A 342 -4.29 -4.44 -17.36
N GLY A 343 -4.81 -5.11 -18.39
CA GLY A 343 -5.51 -4.43 -19.49
C GLY A 343 -6.82 -3.71 -19.11
N HIS A 344 -7.33 -3.96 -17.90
CA HIS A 344 -8.52 -3.31 -17.33
C HIS A 344 -8.22 -2.57 -16.02
N ASP A 345 -6.94 -2.31 -15.72
CA ASP A 345 -6.54 -1.55 -14.55
C ASP A 345 -6.97 -0.08 -14.71
N TRP A 346 -7.61 0.49 -13.68
CA TRP A 346 -8.13 1.86 -13.71
C TRP A 346 -7.12 2.90 -13.22
N LEU A 347 -6.09 2.46 -12.50
CA LEU A 347 -5.10 3.29 -11.84
C LEU A 347 -3.77 3.24 -12.60
N ALA A 348 -3.25 2.04 -12.85
CA ALA A 348 -2.08 1.79 -13.68
C ALA A 348 -2.51 1.46 -15.11
N ASP A 349 -3.18 2.42 -15.77
CA ASP A 349 -3.85 2.16 -17.05
C ASP A 349 -2.87 1.98 -18.21
N VAL A 350 -3.37 1.39 -19.29
CA VAL A 350 -2.56 0.98 -20.45
C VAL A 350 -1.81 2.15 -21.11
N TYR A 351 -2.35 3.38 -21.10
CA TYR A 351 -1.70 4.53 -21.72
C TYR A 351 -0.49 4.98 -20.89
N ASP A 352 -0.68 5.14 -19.57
CA ASP A 352 0.42 5.47 -18.64
C ASP A 352 1.50 4.38 -18.64
N ILE A 353 1.12 3.10 -18.71
CA ILE A 353 2.06 1.98 -18.82
C ILE A 353 2.86 2.03 -20.12
N ASN A 354 2.22 2.30 -21.26
CA ASN A 354 2.94 2.37 -22.54
C ASN A 354 3.97 3.51 -22.56
N ILE A 355 3.68 4.63 -21.92
CA ILE A 355 4.64 5.73 -21.75
C ILE A 355 5.80 5.28 -20.85
N LEU A 356 5.49 4.64 -19.72
CA LEU A 356 6.48 4.15 -18.76
C LEU A 356 7.46 3.15 -19.39
N LEU A 357 6.98 2.19 -20.19
CA LEU A 357 7.83 1.16 -20.80
C LEU A 357 8.82 1.70 -21.86
N THR A 358 8.63 2.93 -22.32
CA THR A 358 9.54 3.61 -23.25
C THR A 358 10.57 4.50 -22.57
N GLN A 359 10.48 4.63 -21.24
CA GLN A 359 11.46 5.39 -20.46
C GLN A 359 12.77 4.62 -20.36
#